data_AF-A0A6N9PAJ9-F1
#
_entry.id   AF-A0A6N9PAJ9-F1
#
_cell.length_a   1.000
_cell.length_b   1.000
_cell.length_c   1.000
_cell.angle_alpha   90.00
_cell.angle_beta   90.00
_cell.angle_gamma   90.00
#
_symmetry.space_group_name_H-M   'P 1'
#
loop_
_entity.id
_entity.type
_entity.pdbx_description
1 polymer ?
#
loop_
_entity_poly.entity_id
_entity_poly.type
_entity_poly.pdbx_seq_one_letter_code
_entity_poly.pdbx_strand_id
1 'polypeptide(L)'
;MIRLSCPAFSSTRRFPILATEVIQAFCNIPIDESRMGIDLLSLSGHKIYGPKGIGALYIKNGVNLHPLLHGGMQEAGQRAGTENVPAIVGLGYAAKWMHDDMHTRTAAISDLRDYFENRILNEISDTKVNGAASNRLPGHSSLTFTRVR
;
A
#
# COMPACT_ATOMS: atom_id res chain seq x y z
N MET A 1 -7.57 -9.78 -9.44
CA MET A 1 -7.51 -8.49 -8.73
C MET A 1 -8.56 -8.66 -7.66
N ILE A 2 -8.14 -9.02 -6.45
CA ILE A 2 -9.08 -9.52 -5.45
C ILE A 2 -9.93 -8.36 -4.93
N ARG A 3 -11.26 -8.49 -5.01
CA ARG A 3 -12.18 -7.53 -4.40
C ARG A 3 -12.26 -7.77 -2.89
N LEU A 4 -11.91 -6.77 -2.10
CA LEU A 4 -12.24 -6.68 -0.68
C LEU A 4 -13.49 -5.79 -0.56
N SER A 5 -14.53 -6.18 0.17
CA SER A 5 -15.79 -5.40 0.28
C SER A 5 -16.32 -5.39 1.71
N CYS A 6 -16.80 -4.22 2.18
CA CYS A 6 -17.36 -3.94 3.52
C CYS A 6 -18.87 -3.61 3.40
N PRO A 7 -19.77 -3.94 4.36
CA PRO A 7 -21.23 -3.82 4.19
C PRO A 7 -21.71 -2.40 3.84
N ALA A 8 -22.77 -2.31 3.02
CA ALA A 8 -23.25 -1.08 2.40
C ALA A 8 -24.04 -0.17 3.37
N PHE A 9 -23.85 1.15 3.24
CA PHE A 9 -24.77 2.17 3.73
C PHE A 9 -25.28 2.99 2.55
N SER A 10 -26.59 3.09 2.41
CA SER A 10 -27.29 3.86 1.36
C SER A 10 -27.21 5.35 1.64
N SER A 11 -26.65 6.15 0.73
CA SER A 11 -27.08 7.53 0.48
C SER A 11 -26.50 8.04 -0.84
N THR A 12 -27.23 8.96 -1.49
CA THR A 12 -26.76 9.74 -2.64
C THR A 12 -25.40 10.37 -2.33
N ARG A 13 -24.38 9.98 -3.10
CA ARG A 13 -22.98 10.37 -2.89
C ARG A 13 -22.83 11.90 -3.00
N ARG A 14 -22.46 12.56 -1.90
CA ARG A 14 -22.22 14.01 -1.86
C ARG A 14 -20.83 14.44 -2.34
N PHE A 15 -19.88 13.51 -2.41
CA PHE A 15 -18.47 13.80 -2.72
C PHE A 15 -17.96 12.97 -3.92
N PRO A 16 -16.95 13.48 -4.66
CA PRO A 16 -16.26 12.73 -5.71
C PRO A 16 -15.68 11.40 -5.21
N ILE A 17 -15.35 10.49 -6.12
CA ILE A 17 -14.69 9.23 -5.79
C ILE A 17 -13.26 9.52 -5.34
N LEU A 18 -12.89 9.05 -4.14
CA LEU A 18 -11.52 9.08 -3.63
C LEU A 18 -10.82 7.76 -3.95
N ALA A 19 -9.88 7.82 -4.90
CA ALA A 19 -8.96 6.72 -5.20
C ALA A 19 -7.60 7.00 -4.58
N THR A 20 -6.99 6.00 -3.96
CA THR A 20 -5.65 6.11 -3.39
C THR A 20 -4.83 4.84 -3.64
N GLU A 21 -3.52 5.01 -3.71
CA GLU A 21 -2.58 3.91 -3.85
C GLU A 21 -1.86 3.68 -2.52
N VAL A 22 -1.97 2.47 -2.00
CA VAL A 22 -1.34 2.11 -0.71
C VAL A 22 -0.19 1.13 -0.91
N ILE A 23 0.35 1.05 -2.13
CA ILE A 23 1.38 0.08 -2.53
C ILE A 23 2.58 0.06 -1.55
N GLN A 24 3.01 1.22 -1.05
CA GLN A 24 4.11 1.33 -0.08
C GLN A 24 3.64 1.43 1.39
N ALA A 25 2.36 1.79 1.59
CA ALA A 25 1.77 2.00 2.92
C ALA A 25 1.15 0.72 3.51
N PHE A 26 0.65 -0.18 2.66
CA PHE A 26 -0.06 -1.39 3.05
C PHE A 26 0.82 -2.27 3.93
N CYS A 27 0.31 -2.61 5.11
CA CYS A 27 1.02 -3.29 6.19
C CYS A 27 2.28 -2.56 6.73
N ASN A 28 2.60 -1.35 6.31
CA ASN A 28 3.68 -0.55 6.89
C ASN A 28 3.15 0.60 7.78
N ILE A 29 1.91 1.01 7.57
CA ILE A 29 1.17 1.89 8.45
C ILE A 29 -0.27 1.38 8.57
N PRO A 30 -1.00 1.71 9.66
CA PRO A 30 -2.41 1.40 9.78
C PRO A 30 -3.21 2.08 8.67
N ILE A 31 -4.07 1.32 8.00
CA ILE A 31 -4.98 1.80 6.97
C ILE A 31 -6.40 1.40 7.36
N ASP A 32 -7.29 2.38 7.40
CA ASP A 32 -8.71 2.19 7.65
C ASP A 32 -9.46 2.96 6.56
N GLU A 33 -9.95 2.22 5.57
CA GLU A 33 -10.59 2.79 4.40
C GLU A 33 -11.87 3.54 4.73
N SER A 34 -12.58 3.13 5.79
CA SER A 34 -13.80 3.76 6.26
C SER A 34 -13.49 5.12 6.88
N ARG A 35 -12.56 5.17 7.84
CA ARG A 35 -12.13 6.40 8.52
C ARG A 35 -11.44 7.39 7.58
N MET A 36 -10.71 6.88 6.58
CA MET A 36 -10.02 7.71 5.59
C MET A 36 -10.95 8.13 4.43
N GLY A 37 -12.20 7.64 4.38
CA GLY A 37 -13.15 7.97 3.32
C GLY A 37 -12.76 7.42 1.93
N ILE A 38 -11.97 6.35 1.89
CA ILE A 38 -11.41 5.78 0.66
C ILE A 38 -12.46 4.94 -0.06
N ASP A 39 -12.57 5.16 -1.37
CA ASP A 39 -13.54 4.49 -2.22
C ASP A 39 -12.91 3.42 -3.10
N LEU A 40 -11.68 3.69 -3.56
CA LEU A 40 -10.84 2.78 -4.33
C LEU A 40 -9.45 2.74 -3.70
N LEU A 41 -8.90 1.55 -3.49
CA LEU A 41 -7.57 1.37 -2.90
C LEU A 41 -6.79 0.29 -3.64
N SER A 42 -5.64 0.66 -4.20
CA SER A 42 -4.74 -0.27 -4.92
C SER A 42 -3.61 -0.78 -4.02
N LEU A 43 -3.31 -2.08 -4.12
CA LEU A 43 -2.18 -2.71 -3.42
C LEU A 43 -1.44 -3.72 -4.31
N SER A 44 -0.19 -4.01 -3.96
CA SER A 44 0.67 -4.94 -4.70
C SER A 44 1.32 -5.98 -3.78
N GLY A 45 1.30 -7.25 -4.19
CA GLY A 45 1.82 -8.35 -3.38
C GLY A 45 3.32 -8.28 -3.15
N HIS A 46 4.11 -8.03 -4.20
CA HIS A 46 5.57 -8.00 -4.08
C HIS A 46 6.15 -6.86 -3.24
N LYS A 47 5.32 -5.93 -2.77
CA LYS A 47 5.70 -4.85 -1.84
C LYS A 47 5.49 -5.21 -0.38
N ILE A 48 4.81 -6.32 -0.13
CA ILE A 48 4.59 -6.92 1.19
C ILE A 48 5.13 -8.34 1.26
N TYR A 49 6.23 -8.62 0.54
CA TYR A 49 6.87 -9.95 0.45
C TYR A 49 5.99 -11.07 -0.14
N GLY A 50 4.87 -10.72 -0.77
CA GLY A 50 4.06 -11.64 -1.57
C GLY A 50 4.67 -11.87 -2.96
N PRO A 51 4.04 -12.73 -3.78
CA PRO A 51 4.53 -13.04 -5.12
C PRO A 51 4.45 -11.83 -6.05
N LYS A 52 5.35 -11.78 -7.05
CA LYS A 52 5.27 -10.82 -8.17
C LYS A 52 4.11 -11.20 -9.09
N GLY A 53 3.54 -10.20 -9.77
CA GLY A 53 2.43 -10.40 -10.72
C GLY A 53 1.04 -10.54 -10.08
N ILE A 54 0.89 -10.28 -8.77
CA ILE A 54 -0.40 -10.21 -8.09
C ILE A 54 -0.57 -8.89 -7.33
N GLY A 55 -1.81 -8.42 -7.29
CA GLY A 55 -2.27 -7.26 -6.53
C GLY A 55 -3.79 -7.28 -6.38
N ALA A 56 -4.30 -6.27 -5.70
CA ALA A 56 -5.73 -6.13 -5.45
C ALA A 56 -6.16 -4.67 -5.60
N LEU A 57 -7.45 -4.49 -5.91
CA LEU A 57 -8.13 -3.21 -5.88
C LEU A 57 -9.34 -3.42 -4.96
N TYR A 58 -9.32 -2.76 -3.82
CA TYR A 58 -10.51 -2.61 -3.00
C TYR A 58 -11.46 -1.63 -3.70
N ILE A 59 -12.74 -2.01 -3.76
CA ILE A 59 -13.81 -1.22 -4.35
C ILE A 59 -14.92 -1.13 -3.31
N LYS A 60 -15.15 0.08 -2.79
CA LYS A 60 -16.23 0.34 -1.84
C LYS A 60 -17.58 -0.02 -2.44
N ASN A 61 -18.45 -0.61 -1.64
CA ASN A 61 -19.81 -0.92 -2.06
C ASN A 61 -20.54 0.33 -2.58
N GLY A 62 -21.23 0.18 -3.71
CA GLY A 62 -21.90 1.29 -4.41
C GLY A 62 -21.02 2.05 -5.41
N VAL A 63 -19.71 1.74 -5.50
CA VAL A 63 -18.85 2.22 -6.59
C VAL A 63 -18.88 1.20 -7.72
N ASN A 64 -19.32 1.65 -8.90
CA ASN A 64 -19.32 0.83 -10.11
C ASN A 64 -18.19 1.27 -11.03
N LEU A 65 -17.37 0.31 -11.46
CA LEU A 65 -16.32 0.51 -12.45
C LEU A 65 -16.67 -0.28 -13.72
N HIS A 66 -16.29 0.26 -14.88
CA HIS A 66 -16.31 -0.50 -16.11
C HIS A 66 -15.05 -1.37 -16.19
N PRO A 67 -15.19 -2.67 -16.49
CA PRO A 67 -14.03 -3.56 -16.59
C PRO A 67 -13.12 -3.16 -17.75
N LEU A 68 -11.81 -3.13 -17.50
CA LEU A 68 -10.81 -2.88 -18.54
C LEU A 68 -10.51 -4.15 -19.37
N LEU A 69 -10.59 -5.31 -18.72
CA LEU A 69 -10.35 -6.62 -19.34
C LEU A 69 -11.68 -7.31 -19.59
N HIS A 70 -11.96 -7.61 -20.85
CA HIS A 70 -13.19 -8.25 -21.31
C HIS A 70 -13.00 -9.75 -21.49
N GLY A 71 -14.01 -10.55 -21.18
CA GLY A 71 -13.96 -12.01 -21.27
C GLY A 71 -15.00 -12.66 -20.36
N GLY A 72 -14.60 -13.70 -19.62
CA GLY A 72 -15.46 -14.37 -18.64
C GLY A 72 -15.84 -13.50 -17.44
N MET A 73 -16.65 -14.07 -16.54
CA MET A 73 -17.22 -13.38 -15.38
C MET A 73 -16.37 -13.50 -14.09
N GLN A 74 -15.05 -13.74 -14.23
CA GLN A 74 -14.13 -13.77 -13.08
C GLN A 74 -14.19 -12.46 -12.28
N GLU A 75 -13.88 -12.54 -10.98
CA GLU A 75 -13.91 -11.38 -10.07
C GLU A 75 -15.24 -10.60 -10.15
N ALA A 76 -16.36 -11.32 -10.26
CA ALA A 76 -17.71 -10.78 -10.46
C ALA A 76 -17.86 -9.87 -11.69
N GLY A 77 -17.15 -10.18 -12.77
CA GLY A 77 -17.16 -9.42 -14.02
C GLY A 77 -16.32 -8.15 -14.00
N GLN A 78 -15.56 -7.89 -12.91
CA GLN A 78 -14.71 -6.69 -12.79
C GLN A 78 -13.35 -6.87 -13.49
N ARG A 79 -12.86 -8.10 -13.58
CA ARG A 79 -11.58 -8.42 -14.21
C ARG A 79 -11.65 -9.82 -14.81
N ALA A 80 -11.75 -9.90 -16.12
CA ALA A 80 -11.74 -11.16 -16.84
C ALA A 80 -10.37 -11.87 -16.79
N GLY A 81 -10.42 -13.20 -16.95
CA GLY A 81 -9.25 -14.08 -17.05
C GLY A 81 -9.05 -14.93 -15.80
N THR A 82 -8.66 -16.19 -16.01
CA THR A 82 -8.52 -17.21 -14.96
C THR A 82 -7.71 -16.71 -13.77
N GLU A 83 -8.22 -16.97 -12.58
CA GLU A 83 -7.62 -16.58 -11.31
C GLU A 83 -6.29 -17.30 -11.12
N ASN A 84 -5.24 -16.53 -10.82
CA ASN A 84 -3.96 -17.11 -10.39
C ASN A 84 -4.06 -17.52 -8.92
N VAL A 85 -4.73 -18.65 -8.66
CA VAL A 85 -5.03 -19.14 -7.31
C VAL A 85 -3.77 -19.23 -6.42
N PRO A 86 -2.63 -19.80 -6.88
CA PRO A 86 -1.41 -19.82 -6.06
C PRO A 86 -0.93 -18.43 -5.66
N ALA A 87 -0.95 -17.46 -6.59
CA ALA A 87 -0.53 -16.10 -6.29
C ALA A 87 -1.52 -15.36 -5.37
N ILE A 88 -2.81 -15.64 -5.49
CA ILE A 88 -3.87 -15.14 -4.59
C ILE A 88 -3.64 -15.64 -3.17
N VAL A 89 -3.39 -16.94 -3.00
CA VAL A 89 -3.06 -17.54 -1.69
C VAL A 89 -1.79 -16.93 -1.12
N GLY A 90 -0.74 -16.79 -1.93
CA GLY A 90 0.52 -16.16 -1.52
C GLY A 90 0.34 -14.71 -1.09
N LEU A 91 -0.49 -13.94 -1.80
CA LEU A 91 -0.84 -12.56 -1.41
C LEU A 91 -1.58 -12.52 -0.07
N GLY A 92 -2.58 -13.39 0.12
CA GLY A 92 -3.34 -13.46 1.37
C GLY A 92 -2.47 -13.82 2.58
N TYR A 93 -1.58 -14.80 2.42
CA TYR A 93 -0.63 -15.18 3.46
C TYR A 93 0.33 -14.04 3.80
N ALA A 94 0.93 -13.42 2.77
CA ALA A 94 1.84 -12.30 2.95
C ALA A 94 1.16 -11.11 3.65
N ALA A 95 -0.08 -10.78 3.26
CA ALA A 95 -0.85 -9.71 3.90
C ALA A 95 -1.12 -10.01 5.37
N LYS A 96 -1.50 -11.24 5.72
CA LYS A 96 -1.71 -11.67 7.10
C LYS A 96 -0.42 -11.55 7.92
N TRP A 97 0.66 -12.17 7.46
CA TRP A 97 1.95 -12.15 8.16
C TRP A 97 2.47 -10.73 8.37
N MET A 98 2.42 -9.91 7.32
CA MET A 98 2.89 -8.53 7.38
C MET A 98 2.03 -7.66 8.29
N HIS A 99 0.71 -7.91 8.37
CA HIS A 99 -0.19 -7.22 9.27
C HIS A 99 0.07 -7.60 10.73
N ASP A 100 0.15 -8.91 11.02
CA ASP A 100 0.36 -9.45 12.37
C ASP A 100 1.68 -8.92 12.98
N ASP A 101 2.73 -8.76 12.16
CA ASP A 101 4.05 -8.27 12.57
C ASP A 101 4.28 -6.75 12.32
N MET A 102 3.25 -6.01 11.92
CA MET A 102 3.41 -4.62 11.45
C MET A 102 4.09 -3.72 12.48
N HIS A 103 3.65 -3.73 13.74
CA HIS A 103 4.17 -2.83 14.76
C HIS A 103 5.64 -3.12 15.10
N THR A 104 5.99 -4.38 15.32
CA THR A 104 7.35 -4.81 15.64
C THR A 104 8.31 -4.49 14.49
N ARG A 105 7.96 -4.88 13.26
CA ARG A 105 8.79 -4.62 12.08
C ARG A 105 8.98 -3.13 11.82
N THR A 106 7.91 -2.35 11.93
CA THR A 106 7.96 -0.92 11.61
C THR A 106 8.72 -0.13 12.66
N ALA A 107 8.71 -0.54 13.93
CA ALA A 107 9.59 0.01 14.95
C ALA A 107 11.06 -0.28 14.63
N ALA A 108 11.40 -1.57 14.42
CA ALA A 108 12.79 -1.97 14.15
C ALA A 108 13.37 -1.30 12.90
N ILE A 109 12.59 -1.18 11.81
CA ILE A 109 13.08 -0.52 10.58
C ILE A 109 13.16 1.00 10.74
N SER A 110 12.33 1.61 11.59
CA SER A 110 12.44 3.04 11.91
C SER A 110 13.73 3.32 12.69
N ASP A 111 14.06 2.47 13.66
CA ASP A 111 15.31 2.60 14.42
C ASP A 111 16.54 2.49 13.51
N LEU A 112 16.52 1.54 12.56
CA LEU A 112 17.59 1.38 11.57
C LEU A 112 17.68 2.59 10.64
N ARG A 113 16.54 3.13 10.18
CA ARG A 113 16.50 4.35 9.36
C ARG A 113 17.10 5.53 10.12
N ASP A 114 16.68 5.74 11.38
CA ASP A 114 17.13 6.88 12.18
C ASP A 114 18.61 6.75 12.53
N TYR A 115 19.07 5.53 12.85
CA TYR A 115 20.50 5.25 13.00
C TYR A 115 21.28 5.60 11.71
N PHE A 116 20.82 5.11 10.56
CA PHE A 116 21.46 5.38 9.28
C PHE A 116 21.53 6.89 8.96
N GLU A 117 20.41 7.60 9.11
CA GLU A 117 20.35 9.03 8.84
C GLU A 117 21.23 9.83 9.79
N ASN A 118 21.22 9.51 11.08
CA ASN A 118 22.06 10.18 12.07
C ASN A 118 23.56 9.97 11.78
N ARG A 119 23.97 8.77 11.36
CA ARG A 119 25.37 8.51 10.96
C ARG A 119 25.75 9.35 9.75
N ILE A 120 24.92 9.39 8.71
CA ILE A 120 25.20 10.17 7.49
C ILE A 120 25.28 11.68 7.80
N LEU A 121 24.33 12.22 8.55
CA LEU A 121 24.28 13.65 8.87
C LEU A 121 25.47 14.10 9.73
N ASN A 122 25.99 13.21 10.60
CA ASN A 122 27.12 13.51 11.47
C ASN A 122 28.48 13.32 10.80
N GLU A 123 28.60 12.38 9.85
CA GLU A 123 29.88 11.99 9.26
C GLU A 123 30.13 12.62 7.88
N ILE A 124 29.08 13.02 7.16
CA ILE A 124 29.19 13.56 5.81
C ILE A 124 28.63 14.97 5.80
N SER A 125 29.53 15.95 5.60
CA SER A 125 29.15 17.35 5.52
C SER A 125 28.21 17.62 4.35
N ASP A 126 27.39 18.66 4.49
CA ASP A 126 26.50 19.15 3.44
C ASP A 126 25.49 18.09 2.96
N THR A 127 25.05 17.26 3.90
CA THR A 127 23.95 16.31 3.72
C THR A 127 22.68 16.82 4.35
N LYS A 128 21.54 16.45 3.76
CA LYS A 128 20.21 16.73 4.32
C LYS A 128 19.26 15.56 4.08
N VAL A 129 18.35 15.33 5.02
CA VAL A 129 17.23 14.39 4.84
C VAL A 129 16.05 15.14 4.23
N ASN A 130 15.57 14.66 3.08
CA ASN A 130 14.39 15.20 2.41
C ASN A 130 13.13 14.77 3.16
N GLY A 131 12.33 15.75 3.59
CA GLY A 131 11.11 15.49 4.36
C GLY A 131 11.35 15.10 5.82
N ALA A 132 12.49 15.50 6.42
CA ALA A 132 12.84 15.15 7.79
C ALA A 132 11.74 15.47 8.83
N ALA A 133 11.05 16.61 8.67
CA ALA A 133 9.97 17.05 9.57
C ALA A 133 8.56 16.57 9.17
N SER A 134 8.45 15.68 8.18
CA SER A 134 7.17 15.21 7.64
C SER A 134 6.79 13.82 8.15
N ASN A 135 5.50 13.50 8.11
CA ASN A 135 5.04 12.12 8.26
C ASN A 135 5.53 11.28 7.08
N ARG A 136 6.31 10.23 7.36
CA ARG A 136 6.98 9.41 6.36
C ARG A 136 6.93 7.94 6.72
N LEU A 137 7.15 7.08 5.73
CA LEU A 137 7.16 5.64 5.94
C LEU A 137 8.31 5.21 6.88
N PRO A 138 8.09 4.19 7.72
CA PRO A 138 9.07 3.71 8.71
C PRO A 138 10.47 3.48 8.16
N GLY A 139 10.60 2.80 7.02
CA GLY A 139 11.90 2.47 6.41
C GLY A 139 12.36 3.40 5.30
N HIS A 140 11.69 4.53 5.07
CA HIS A 140 12.03 5.42 3.95
C HIS A 140 13.01 6.52 4.38
N SER A 141 14.22 6.48 3.81
CA SER A 141 15.22 7.55 3.88
C SER A 141 15.48 8.13 2.48
N SER A 142 15.38 9.45 2.36
CA SER A 142 15.75 10.18 1.15
C SER A 142 16.72 11.27 1.55
N LEU A 143 17.91 11.26 0.97
CA LEU A 143 19.02 12.14 1.33
C LEU A 143 19.49 12.93 0.10
N THR A 144 19.94 14.15 0.31
CA THR A 144 20.65 14.94 -0.68
C THR A 144 22.06 15.23 -0.20
N PHE A 145 23.04 14.94 -1.06
CA PHE A 145 24.46 15.25 -0.87
C PHE A 145 24.81 16.38 -1.85
N THR A 146 25.10 17.58 -1.36
CA THR A 146 25.31 18.74 -2.25
C THR A 146 26.74 18.87 -2.76
N ARG A 147 27.72 18.20 -2.13
CA ARG A 147 29.14 18.29 -2.50
C ARG A 147 29.72 17.03 -3.13
N VAL A 148 28.89 16.07 -3.52
CA VAL A 148 29.32 14.89 -4.27
C VAL A 148 29.19 15.20 -5.76
N ARG A 149 30.33 15.28 -6.45
CA ARG A 149 30.42 15.41 -7.91
C ARG A 149 30.65 14.05 -8.56
#